data_AF-A0A845SZ45-F1
#
_entry.id   AF-A0A845SZ45-F1
#
_cell.length_a   1.000
_cell.length_b   1.000
_cell.length_c   1.000
_cell.angle_alpha   90.00
_cell.angle_beta   90.00
_cell.angle_gamma   90.00
#
_symmetry.space_group_name_H-M   'P 1'
#
loop_
_entity.id
_entity.type
_entity.pdbx_description
1 polymer ?
#
loop_
_entity_poly.entity_id
_entity_poly.type
_entity_poly.pdbx_seq_one_letter_code
_entity_poly.pdbx_strand_id
1 'polypeptide(L)' 'MTAKNRVSVKRETFTLLIKSAERDLIDRAAKAKGKRCTDFVL' A
#
# COMPACT_ATOMS: atom_id res chain seq x y z
N MET A 1 -22.87 6.98 8.79
CA MET A 1 -21.87 7.17 7.72
C MET A 1 -20.54 7.51 8.38
N THR A 2 -19.58 6.58 8.42
CA THR A 2 -18.32 6.76 9.16
C THR A 2 -17.37 7.64 8.34
N ALA A 3 -17.03 8.79 8.90
CA ALA A 3 -15.99 9.66 8.37
C ALA A 3 -14.66 8.92 8.50
N LYS A 4 -14.15 8.37 7.38
CA LYS A 4 -12.75 7.97 7.26
C LYS A 4 -11.94 9.22 7.56
N ASN A 5 -11.41 9.26 8.78
CA ASN A 5 -10.49 10.26 9.28
C ASN A 5 -9.38 10.41 8.23
N ARG A 6 -9.51 11.42 7.36
CA ARG A 6 -8.46 11.82 6.43
C ARG A 6 -7.41 12.53 7.28
N VAL A 7 -6.78 11.78 8.17
CA VAL A 7 -5.54 12.23 8.78
C VAL A 7 -4.64 12.44 7.58
N SER A 8 -4.34 13.70 7.30
CA SER A 8 -3.19 14.11 6.53
C SER A 8 -1.97 13.69 7.34
N VAL A 9 -1.78 12.37 7.52
CA VAL A 9 -0.54 11.79 8.02
C VAL A 9 0.47 12.29 7.01
N LYS A 10 1.47 13.05 7.47
CA LYS A 10 2.61 13.43 6.66
C LYS A 10 3.07 12.14 5.98
N ARG A 11 2.76 11.99 4.69
CA ARG A 11 3.05 10.77 3.94
C ARG A 11 4.54 10.85 3.67
N GLU A 12 5.34 10.39 4.62
CA GLU A 12 6.76 10.15 4.38
C GLU A 12 6.84 9.10 3.28
N THR A 13 7.26 9.54 2.09
CA THR A 13 7.47 8.67 0.95
C THR A 13 8.70 7.83 1.26
N PHE A 14 8.48 6.66 1.87
CA PHE A 14 9.54 5.70 2.08
C PHE A 14 9.76 4.94 0.77
N THR A 15 10.92 5.14 0.16
CA THR A 15 11.36 4.30 -0.97
C THR A 15 11.80 2.96 -0.41
N LEU A 16 10.84 2.07 -0.18
CA LEU A 16 11.13 0.68 0.15
C LEU A 16 11.85 0.03 -1.04
N LEU A 17 13.11 -0.34 -0.83
CA LEU A 17 13.91 -1.08 -1.80
C LEU A 17 13.48 -2.56 -1.79
N ILE A 18 12.32 -2.81 -2.39
CA ILE A 18 11.77 -4.16 -2.55
C ILE A 18 12.32 -4.75 -3.84
N LYS A 19 12.88 -5.96 -3.77
CA LYS A 19 13.28 -6.71 -4.97
C LYS A 19 12.05 -6.96 -5.85
N SER A 20 12.17 -6.85 -7.18
CA SER A 20 11.03 -7.00 -8.10
C SER A 20 10.21 -8.28 -7.85
N ALA A 21 10.86 -9.41 -7.53
CA ALA A 21 10.18 -10.67 -7.25
C ALA A 21 9.21 -10.59 -6.05
N GLU A 22 9.58 -9.85 -5.01
CA GLU A 22 8.75 -9.66 -3.81
C GLU A 22 7.65 -8.60 -4.08
N ARG A 23 7.96 -7.60 -4.91
CA ARG A 23 6.96 -6.62 -5.36
C ARG A 23 5.85 -7.26 -6.20
N ASP A 24 6.18 -8.23 -7.04
CA ASP A 24 5.17 -8.99 -7.82
C ASP A 24 4.28 -9.86 -6.93
N LEU A 25 4.79 -10.35 -5.79
CA LEU A 25 3.97 -11.05 -4.80
C LEU A 25 3.02 -10.07 -4.10
N ILE A 26 3.53 -8.91 -3.70
CA ILE A 26 2.74 -7.84 -3.08
C ILE A 26 1.67 -7.32 -4.03
N ASP A 27 2.00 -7.09 -5.31
CA ASP A 27 1.04 -6.60 -6.30
C ASP A 27 -0.08 -7.61 -6.56
N ARG A 28 0.26 -8.91 -6.70
CA ARG A 28 -0.74 -9.98 -6.82
C ARG A 28 -1.65 -10.06 -5.59
N ALA A 29 -1.09 -9.98 -4.38
CA ALA A 29 -1.86 -10.01 -3.14
C ALA A 29 -2.72 -8.74 -2.95
N ALA A 30 -2.22 -7.58 -3.34
CA ALA A 30 -2.93 -6.32 -3.33
C ALA A 30 -4.10 -6.33 -4.32
N LYS A 31 -3.87 -6.83 -5.54
CA LYS A 31 -4.89 -7.02 -6.58
C LYS A 31 -5.97 -8.00 -6.13
N ALA A 32 -5.60 -9.11 -5.49
CA ALA A 32 -6.56 -10.05 -4.89
C ALA A 32 -7.41 -9.41 -3.78
N LYS A 33 -6.85 -8.46 -3.03
CA LYS A 33 -7.58 -7.67 -2.02
C LYS A 33 -8.31 -6.44 -2.58
N GLY A 34 -8.17 -6.12 -3.87
CA GLY A 34 -8.71 -4.89 -4.47
C GLY A 34 -8.12 -3.60 -3.89
N LYS A 35 -6.93 -3.66 -3.27
CA LYS A 35 -6.23 -2.51 -2.68
C LYS A 35 -5.04 -2.09 -3.56
N ARG A 36 -4.62 -0.83 -3.46
CA ARG A 36 -3.35 -0.40 -4.08
C ARG A 36 -2.19 -1.06 -3.36
N CYS A 37 -1.09 -1.33 -4.06
CA CYS A 37 0.14 -1.90 -3.51
C CYS A 37 0.61 -1.13 -2.24
N THR A 38 0.50 0.20 -2.27
CA THR A 38 0.81 1.07 -1.11
C THR A 38 -0.14 0.87 0.08
N ASP A 39 -1.43 0.66 -0.19
CA ASP A 39 -2.47 0.42 0.83
C ASP A 39 -2.49 -1.04 1.33
N PHE A 40 -1.72 -1.92 0.69
CA PHE A 40 -1.52 -3.29 1.11
C PHE A 40 -0.30 -3.43 2.04
N VAL A 41 0.72 -2.61 1.83
CA VAL A 41 1.93 -2.56 2.68
C VAL A 41 1.71 -1.76 3.97
N LEU A 42 0.85 -0.74 3.93
CA LEU A 42 0.38 0.03 5.10
C LEU A 42 -0.72 -0.69 5.89
#